data_AF-A0A363SIM4-F1
#
_entry.id   AF-A0A363SIM4-F1
#
_cell.length_a   1.000
_cell.length_b   1.000
_cell.length_c   1.000
_cell.angle_alpha   90.00
_cell.angle_beta   90.00
_cell.angle_gamma   90.00
#
_symmetry.space_group_name_H-M   'P 1'
#
loop_
_entity.id
_entity.type
_entity.pdbx_description
1 polymer ?
#
loop_
_entity_poly.entity_id
_entity_poly.type
_entity_poly.pdbx_seq_one_letter_code
_entity_poly.pdbx_strand_id
1 'polypeptide(L)'
;MMEDTTNVVNVREVLNCLSAARKAMAEADSARLTYEHELRDLRNHANGYRTQAEREKNAALLAEVRDLDERCAALNENVRRMTAEKRKWQEEIARLEAIKLPERGLLDLAVEKYRDARNETQTLEAQKRDLTEARDRAAEAKRKAVAGISQAEGAKRNALSLGDVASANAALAKARAADADVEALISNIDSRLRSLPDALEKAKFQLRIEEAGLWSACFDAIAAEVLTHEAMPQLTQKIARAHAALLKSGGGASLEQCIARIITKGSGAGSSPEQVAQLQAEMAMEIGVA
;
A
#
# COMPACT_ATOMS: atom_id res chain seq x y z
N MET A 1 108.90 15.04 -45.49
CA MET A 1 108.08 15.46 -46.65
C MET A 1 106.78 15.99 -46.10
N MET A 2 106.68 17.31 -45.99
CA MET A 2 105.41 18.00 -45.82
C MET A 2 104.87 18.17 -47.24
N GLU A 3 103.90 17.34 -47.62
CA GLU A 3 103.10 17.61 -48.81
C GLU A 3 101.80 18.24 -48.34
N ASP A 4 101.79 19.57 -48.40
CA ASP A 4 100.60 20.40 -48.47
C ASP A 4 99.68 19.86 -49.56
N THR A 5 98.49 19.42 -49.17
CA THR A 5 97.34 19.25 -50.07
C THR A 5 96.20 20.10 -49.57
N THR A 6 96.32 21.38 -49.90
CA THR A 6 95.33 22.21 -50.57
C THR A 6 93.86 21.74 -50.46
N ASN A 7 93.11 22.46 -49.63
CA ASN A 7 91.65 22.42 -49.56
C ASN A 7 91.02 22.84 -50.90
N VAL A 8 90.54 21.86 -51.68
CA VAL A 8 89.58 22.13 -52.76
C VAL A 8 88.19 22.06 -52.16
N VAL A 9 87.63 23.22 -51.82
CA VAL A 9 86.24 23.32 -51.32
C VAL A 9 85.29 22.87 -52.44
N ASN A 10 84.54 21.80 -52.18
CA ASN A 10 83.64 21.19 -53.12
C ASN A 10 82.40 22.09 -53.34
N VAL A 11 82.36 22.80 -54.45
CA VAL A 11 81.27 23.72 -54.85
C VAL A 11 79.89 23.06 -54.75
N ARG A 12 79.81 21.74 -54.94
CA ARG A 12 78.57 20.97 -54.82
C ARG A 12 78.03 20.92 -53.40
N GLU A 13 78.91 20.85 -52.40
CA GLU A 13 78.52 20.90 -50.98
C GLU A 13 77.97 22.28 -50.62
N VAL A 14 78.63 23.34 -51.09
CA VAL A 14 78.17 24.72 -50.86
C VAL A 14 76.79 24.96 -51.48
N LEU A 15 76.55 24.51 -52.71
CA LEU A 15 75.24 24.65 -53.37
C LEU A 15 74.13 23.84 -52.69
N ASN A 16 74.44 22.65 -52.18
CA ASN A 16 73.50 21.85 -51.41
C ASN A 16 73.17 22.50 -50.06
N CYS A 17 74.15 23.07 -49.37
CA CYS A 17 73.93 23.84 -48.15
C CYS A 17 73.06 25.08 -48.43
N LEU A 18 73.27 25.76 -49.56
CA LEU A 18 72.54 26.97 -49.92
C LEU A 18 71.07 26.68 -50.31
N SER A 19 70.81 25.55 -50.97
CA SER A 19 69.44 25.11 -51.27
C SER A 19 68.69 24.66 -50.02
N ALA A 20 69.37 23.93 -49.13
CA ALA A 20 68.82 23.55 -47.82
C ALA A 20 68.50 24.79 -46.97
N ALA A 21 69.39 25.79 -46.96
CA ALA A 21 69.17 27.05 -46.26
C ALA A 21 67.97 27.83 -46.83
N ARG A 22 67.82 27.90 -48.16
CA ARG A 22 66.65 28.56 -48.78
C ARG A 22 65.33 27.85 -48.45
N LYS A 23 65.33 26.52 -48.45
CA LYS A 23 64.15 25.74 -48.06
C LYS A 23 63.80 25.97 -46.58
N ALA A 24 64.80 25.94 -45.70
CA ALA A 24 64.61 26.23 -44.29
C ALA A 24 64.10 27.67 -44.04
N MET A 25 64.58 28.66 -44.82
CA MET A 25 64.07 30.03 -44.76
C MET A 25 62.61 30.13 -45.19
N ALA A 26 62.21 29.46 -46.29
CA ALA A 26 60.82 29.45 -46.74
C ALA A 26 59.88 28.77 -45.73
N GLU A 27 60.33 27.67 -45.11
CA GLU A 27 59.59 27.00 -44.03
C GLU A 27 59.47 27.88 -42.79
N ALA A 28 60.54 28.61 -42.43
CA ALA A 28 60.53 29.57 -41.33
C ALA A 28 59.59 30.76 -41.60
N ASP A 29 59.56 31.30 -42.82
CA ASP A 29 58.67 32.39 -43.19
C ASP A 29 57.19 31.96 -43.18
N SER A 30 56.89 30.74 -43.65
CA SER A 30 55.55 30.15 -43.56
C SER A 30 55.11 30.00 -42.10
N ALA A 31 55.96 29.43 -41.25
CA ALA A 31 55.69 29.30 -39.82
C ALA A 31 55.50 30.66 -39.13
N ARG A 32 56.28 31.68 -39.54
CA ARG A 32 56.14 33.04 -39.02
C ARG A 32 54.78 33.65 -39.37
N LEU A 33 54.31 33.47 -40.60
CA LEU A 33 52.99 33.97 -41.02
C LEU A 33 51.85 33.29 -40.24
N THR A 34 51.92 31.97 -40.05
CA THR A 34 50.94 31.25 -39.22
C THR A 34 50.92 31.77 -37.79
N TYR A 35 52.11 31.97 -37.21
CA TYR A 35 52.25 32.51 -35.86
C TYR A 35 51.74 33.95 -35.74
N GLU A 36 51.99 34.81 -36.74
CA GLU A 36 51.46 36.18 -36.78
C GLU A 36 49.92 36.20 -36.88
N HIS A 37 49.32 35.27 -37.62
CA HIS A 37 47.87 35.09 -37.68
C HIS A 37 47.29 34.65 -36.32
N GLU A 38 47.87 33.64 -35.68
CA GLU A 38 47.45 33.17 -34.36
C GLU A 38 47.60 34.25 -33.29
N LEU A 39 48.70 35.03 -33.33
CA LEU A 39 48.89 36.18 -32.44
C LEU A 39 47.83 37.26 -32.66
N ARG A 40 47.40 37.48 -33.90
CA ARG A 40 46.31 38.42 -34.22
C ARG A 40 45.00 37.94 -33.64
N ASP A 41 44.69 36.65 -33.77
CA ASP A 41 43.46 36.05 -33.24
C ASP A 41 43.45 36.08 -31.70
N LEU A 42 44.58 35.76 -31.07
CA LEU A 42 44.75 35.88 -29.61
C LEU A 42 44.62 37.33 -29.14
N ARG A 43 45.18 38.31 -29.87
CA ARG A 43 45.01 39.74 -29.56
C ARG A 43 43.56 40.20 -29.73
N ASN A 44 42.84 39.70 -30.73
CA ASN A 44 41.43 40.02 -30.93
C ASN A 44 40.57 39.48 -29.77
N HIS A 45 40.84 38.25 -29.31
CA HIS A 45 40.22 37.69 -28.10
C HIS A 45 40.56 38.49 -26.84
N ALA A 46 41.83 38.84 -26.62
CA ALA A 46 42.27 39.58 -25.44
C ALA A 46 41.68 40.99 -25.36
N ASN A 47 41.48 41.66 -26.51
CA ASN A 47 40.85 42.98 -26.59
C ASN A 47 39.31 42.93 -26.55
N GLY A 48 38.70 41.78 -26.26
CA GLY A 48 37.25 41.64 -26.12
C GLY A 48 36.47 41.66 -27.44
N TYR A 49 37.14 41.65 -28.59
CA TYR A 49 36.50 41.43 -29.88
C TYR A 49 36.17 39.94 -30.00
N ARG A 50 35.02 39.55 -29.41
CA ARG A 50 34.39 38.24 -29.66
C ARG A 50 34.19 38.06 -31.15
N THR A 51 34.54 36.90 -31.67
CA THR A 51 34.26 36.57 -33.06
C THR A 51 32.75 36.63 -33.31
N GLN A 52 32.33 36.88 -34.54
CA GLN A 52 30.89 36.98 -34.85
C GLN A 52 30.12 35.72 -34.43
N ALA A 53 30.73 34.54 -34.63
CA ALA A 53 30.20 33.25 -34.18
C ALA A 53 30.01 33.18 -32.65
N GLU A 54 30.92 33.76 -31.86
CA GLU A 54 30.77 33.80 -30.40
C GLU A 54 29.69 34.79 -29.94
N ARG A 55 29.48 35.89 -30.66
CA ARG A 55 28.38 36.82 -30.37
C ARG A 55 27.03 36.17 -30.64
N GLU A 56 26.91 35.48 -31.77
CA GLU A 56 25.72 34.71 -32.13
C GLU A 56 25.45 33.59 -31.12
N LYS A 57 26.48 32.83 -30.72
CA LYS A 57 26.36 31.79 -29.68
C LYS A 57 25.93 32.36 -28.32
N ASN A 58 26.50 33.49 -27.91
CA ASN A 58 26.11 34.15 -26.65
C ASN A 58 24.69 34.70 -26.71
N ALA A 59 24.25 35.24 -27.86
CA ALA A 59 22.88 35.69 -28.04
C ALA A 59 21.88 34.52 -27.96
N ALA A 60 22.21 33.37 -28.56
CA ALA A 60 21.41 32.16 -28.46
C ALA A 60 21.32 31.64 -27.01
N LEU A 61 22.44 31.58 -26.28
CA LEU A 61 22.45 31.16 -24.87
C LEU A 61 21.66 32.13 -23.98
N LEU A 62 21.74 33.44 -24.21
CA LEU A 62 20.95 34.42 -23.46
C LEU A 62 19.45 34.31 -23.76
N ALA A 63 19.07 33.97 -24.99
CA ALA A 63 17.68 33.70 -25.34
C ALA A 63 17.17 32.42 -24.65
N GLU A 64 17.99 31.37 -24.62
CA GLU A 64 17.67 30.11 -23.93
C GLU A 64 17.54 30.30 -22.41
N VAL A 65 18.45 31.07 -21.78
CA VAL A 65 18.35 31.40 -20.35
C VAL A 65 17.05 32.16 -20.05
N ARG A 66 16.65 33.11 -20.91
CA ARG A 66 15.38 33.84 -20.74
C ARG A 66 14.16 32.93 -20.86
N ASP A 67 14.14 32.02 -21.83
CA ASP A 67 13.05 31.04 -21.98
C ASP A 67 12.99 30.09 -20.77
N LEU A 68 14.14 29.66 -20.25
CA LEU A 68 14.21 28.86 -19.02
C LEU A 68 13.71 29.64 -17.79
N ASP A 69 14.09 30.90 -17.64
CA ASP A 69 13.61 31.76 -16.55
C ASP A 69 12.09 31.94 -16.59
N GLU A 70 11.51 32.15 -17.78
CA GLU A 70 10.06 32.26 -17.97
C GLU A 70 9.34 30.95 -17.62
N ARG A 71 9.89 29.80 -18.04
CA ARG A 71 9.35 28.48 -17.68
C ARG A 71 9.45 28.20 -16.18
N CYS A 72 10.57 28.57 -15.55
CA CYS A 72 10.74 28.45 -14.10
C CYS A 72 9.75 29.33 -13.34
N ALA A 73 9.50 30.56 -13.81
CA ALA A 73 8.49 31.45 -13.22
C ALA A 73 7.08 30.84 -13.33
N ALA A 74 6.72 30.30 -14.50
CA ALA A 74 5.43 29.65 -14.71
C ALA A 74 5.24 28.40 -13.85
N LEU A 75 6.28 27.56 -13.71
CA LEU A 75 6.27 26.39 -12.83
C LEU A 75 6.13 26.79 -11.36
N ASN A 76 6.84 27.82 -10.92
CA ASN A 76 6.74 28.32 -9.54
C ASN A 76 5.33 28.81 -9.21
N GLU A 77 4.67 29.49 -10.15
CA GLU A 77 3.29 29.93 -9.95
C GLU A 77 2.31 28.74 -9.91
N ASN A 78 2.53 27.72 -10.74
CA ASN A 78 1.74 26.50 -10.70
C ASN A 78 1.92 25.76 -9.36
N VAL A 79 3.14 25.67 -8.84
CA VAL A 79 3.42 25.09 -7.52
C VAL A 79 2.71 25.87 -6.41
N ARG A 80 2.71 27.20 -6.45
CA ARG A 80 1.97 28.04 -5.49
C ARG A 80 0.48 27.76 -5.55
N ARG A 81 -0.11 27.70 -6.74
CA ARG A 81 -1.53 27.36 -6.94
C ARG A 81 -1.86 25.98 -6.38
N MET A 82 -1.09 24.95 -6.73
CA MET A 82 -1.27 23.59 -6.25
C MET A 82 -1.12 23.49 -4.72
N THR A 83 -0.20 24.26 -4.14
CA THR A 83 -0.01 24.31 -2.68
C THR A 83 -1.21 24.97 -1.99
N ALA A 84 -1.75 26.05 -2.58
CA ALA A 84 -2.96 26.70 -2.07
C ALA A 84 -4.19 25.79 -2.19
N GLU A 85 -4.34 25.07 -3.30
CA GLU A 85 -5.41 24.07 -3.47
C GLU A 85 -5.28 22.92 -2.49
N LYS A 86 -4.07 22.36 -2.32
CA LYS A 86 -3.80 21.32 -1.31
C LYS A 86 -4.21 21.79 0.08
N ARG A 87 -3.88 23.04 0.45
CA ARG A 87 -4.26 23.61 1.74
C ARG A 87 -5.79 23.73 1.88
N LYS A 88 -6.49 24.21 0.86
CA LYS A 88 -7.97 24.25 0.84
C LYS A 88 -8.58 22.86 1.02
N TRP A 89 -8.06 21.84 0.33
CA TRP A 89 -8.52 20.46 0.48
C TRP A 89 -8.22 19.89 1.87
N GLN A 90 -7.06 20.21 2.46
CA GLN A 90 -6.74 19.82 3.83
C GLN A 90 -7.66 20.48 4.85
N GLU A 91 -7.99 21.77 4.67
CA GLU A 91 -8.94 22.50 5.51
C GLU A 91 -10.36 21.93 5.35
N GLU A 92 -10.79 21.56 4.14
CA GLU A 92 -12.09 20.94 3.90
C GLU A 92 -12.16 19.49 4.44
N ILE A 93 -11.07 18.70 4.32
CA ILE A 93 -10.98 17.39 4.97
C ILE A 93 -11.06 17.55 6.48
N ALA A 94 -10.28 18.46 7.08
CA ALA A 94 -10.33 18.72 8.52
C ALA A 94 -11.71 19.21 8.97
N ARG A 95 -12.40 19.99 8.14
CA ARG A 95 -13.79 20.42 8.38
C ARG A 95 -14.74 19.23 8.31
N LEU A 96 -14.64 18.36 7.32
CA LEU A 96 -15.46 17.15 7.19
C LEU A 96 -15.16 16.14 8.31
N GLU A 97 -13.92 16.06 8.78
CA GLU A 97 -13.52 15.27 9.94
C GLU A 97 -14.01 15.88 11.26
N ALA A 98 -14.09 17.21 11.36
CA ALA A 98 -14.72 17.90 12.48
C ALA A 98 -16.25 17.77 12.45
N ILE A 99 -16.85 17.65 11.25
CA ILE A 99 -18.24 17.24 11.01
C ILE A 99 -18.34 15.70 11.00
N LYS A 100 -17.49 15.00 11.77
CA LYS A 100 -17.80 13.62 12.13
C LYS A 100 -19.12 13.64 12.89
N LEU A 101 -20.18 13.16 12.24
CA LEU A 101 -21.38 12.69 12.92
C LEU A 101 -20.89 11.81 14.09
N PRO A 102 -21.35 12.03 15.33
CA PRO A 102 -21.01 11.19 16.48
C PRO A 102 -21.17 9.69 16.18
N GLU A 103 -22.09 9.36 15.27
CA GLU A 103 -22.42 8.03 14.77
C GLU A 103 -21.32 7.39 13.90
N ARG A 104 -20.51 8.18 13.17
CA ARG A 104 -19.40 7.65 12.36
C ARG A 104 -18.25 7.15 13.25
N GLY A 105 -18.02 7.82 14.38
CA GLY A 105 -17.08 7.35 15.41
C GLY A 105 -17.54 6.07 16.13
N LEU A 106 -18.87 5.90 16.29
CA LEU A 106 -19.45 4.67 16.83
C LEU A 106 -19.33 3.50 15.83
N LEU A 107 -19.51 3.76 14.53
CA LEU A 107 -19.30 2.77 13.48
C LEU A 107 -17.83 2.35 13.39
N ASP A 108 -16.88 3.29 13.40
CA ASP A 108 -15.45 2.98 13.36
C ASP A 108 -15.03 2.12 14.57
N LEU A 109 -15.52 2.44 15.77
CA LEU A 109 -15.29 1.66 16.98
C LEU A 109 -15.91 0.26 16.91
N ALA A 110 -17.12 0.13 16.35
CA ALA A 110 -17.78 -1.17 16.19
C ALA A 110 -17.05 -2.05 15.16
N VAL A 111 -16.52 -1.47 14.08
CA VAL A 111 -15.68 -2.15 13.10
C VAL A 111 -14.38 -2.66 13.74
N GLU A 112 -13.74 -1.84 14.59
CA GLU A 112 -12.51 -2.22 15.29
C GLU A 112 -12.76 -3.40 16.25
N LYS A 113 -13.79 -3.30 17.11
CA LYS A 113 -14.14 -4.38 18.05
C LYS A 113 -14.51 -5.68 17.35
N TYR A 114 -15.28 -5.62 16.26
CA TYR A 114 -15.59 -6.80 15.44
C TYR A 114 -14.33 -7.42 14.84
N ARG A 115 -13.41 -6.59 14.32
CA ARG A 115 -12.14 -7.07 13.77
C ARG A 115 -11.31 -7.78 14.82
N ASP A 116 -11.20 -7.22 16.01
CA ASP A 116 -10.43 -7.81 17.12
C ASP A 116 -11.03 -9.15 17.56
N ALA A 117 -12.35 -9.22 17.77
CA ALA A 117 -13.03 -10.47 18.12
C ALA A 117 -12.90 -11.55 17.02
N ARG A 118 -12.92 -11.14 15.74
CA ARG A 118 -12.69 -12.04 14.60
C ARG A 118 -11.26 -12.57 14.60
N ASN A 119 -10.27 -11.70 14.79
CA ASN A 119 -8.86 -12.07 14.82
C ASN A 119 -8.55 -13.01 15.99
N GLU A 120 -9.13 -12.76 17.17
CA GLU A 120 -9.01 -13.64 18.32
C GLU A 120 -9.55 -15.04 18.01
N THR A 121 -10.76 -15.12 17.43
CA THR A 121 -11.37 -16.40 17.03
C THR A 121 -10.50 -17.16 16.03
N GLN A 122 -9.99 -16.47 14.99
CA GLN A 122 -9.12 -17.08 13.98
C GLN A 122 -7.79 -17.56 14.57
N THR A 123 -7.22 -16.79 15.51
CA THR A 123 -5.98 -17.16 16.20
C THR A 123 -6.17 -18.42 17.04
N LEU A 124 -7.27 -18.51 17.80
CA LEU A 124 -7.59 -19.72 18.57
C LEU A 124 -7.88 -20.93 17.68
N GLU A 125 -8.56 -20.75 16.54
CA GLU A 125 -8.79 -21.83 15.57
C GLU A 125 -7.50 -22.30 14.89
N ALA A 126 -6.54 -21.41 14.65
CA ALA A 126 -5.21 -21.77 14.17
C ALA A 126 -4.43 -22.53 15.24
N GLN A 127 -4.40 -22.03 16.48
CA GLN A 127 -3.76 -22.72 17.61
C GLN A 127 -4.33 -24.14 17.82
N LYS A 128 -5.64 -24.34 17.65
CA LYS A 128 -6.26 -25.67 17.71
C LYS A 128 -5.67 -26.61 16.67
N ARG A 129 -5.56 -26.15 15.43
CA ARG A 129 -5.02 -26.93 14.31
C ARG A 129 -3.55 -27.26 14.57
N ASP A 130 -2.74 -26.26 14.92
CA ASP A 130 -1.31 -26.42 15.19
C ASP A 130 -1.04 -27.41 16.33
N LEU A 131 -1.82 -27.34 17.41
CA LEU A 131 -1.72 -28.28 18.53
C LEU A 131 -2.15 -29.69 18.14
N THR A 132 -3.14 -29.83 17.27
CA THR A 132 -3.59 -31.15 16.78
C THR A 132 -2.51 -31.78 15.90
N GLU A 133 -1.93 -31.02 14.98
CA GLU A 133 -0.79 -31.47 14.16
C GLU A 133 0.46 -31.76 15.00
N ALA A 134 0.73 -30.95 16.03
CA ALA A 134 1.81 -31.20 16.98
C ALA A 134 1.59 -32.51 17.75
N ARG A 135 0.33 -32.79 18.15
CA ARG A 135 -0.03 -34.04 18.81
C ARG A 135 0.22 -35.25 17.92
N ASP A 136 -0.17 -35.19 16.65
CA ASP A 136 0.02 -36.28 15.71
C ASP A 136 1.50 -36.56 15.45
N ARG A 137 2.31 -35.50 15.31
CA ARG A 137 3.77 -35.62 15.23
C ARG A 137 4.39 -36.21 16.49
N ALA A 138 3.91 -35.81 17.66
CA ALA A 138 4.37 -36.38 18.93
C ALA A 138 3.97 -37.85 19.08
N ALA A 139 2.78 -38.25 18.61
CA ALA A 139 2.34 -39.65 18.60
C ALA A 139 3.23 -40.52 17.68
N GLU A 140 3.64 -40.00 16.52
CA GLU A 140 4.60 -40.70 15.66
C GLU A 140 5.98 -40.81 16.32
N ALA A 141 6.46 -39.74 16.97
CA ALA A 141 7.69 -39.75 17.74
C ALA A 141 7.64 -40.79 18.87
N LYS A 142 6.50 -40.94 19.55
CA LYS A 142 6.29 -41.95 20.60
C LYS A 142 6.43 -43.36 20.03
N ARG A 143 5.82 -43.64 18.87
CA ARG A 143 5.98 -44.94 18.19
C ARG A 143 7.44 -45.24 17.85
N LYS A 144 8.19 -44.23 17.39
CA LYS A 144 9.64 -44.37 17.12
C LYS A 144 10.45 -44.64 18.39
N ALA A 145 10.14 -43.95 19.49
CA ALA A 145 10.80 -44.17 20.78
C ALA A 145 10.54 -45.59 21.31
N VAL A 146 9.28 -46.05 21.30
CA VAL A 146 8.90 -47.42 21.69
C VAL A 146 9.56 -48.48 20.81
N ALA A 147 9.61 -48.25 19.49
CA ALA A 147 10.33 -49.15 18.58
C ALA A 147 11.83 -49.18 18.89
N GLY A 148 12.44 -48.03 19.20
CA GLY A 148 13.84 -47.94 19.63
C GLY A 148 14.11 -48.68 20.94
N ILE A 149 13.19 -48.62 21.91
CA ILE A 149 13.26 -49.42 23.15
C ILE A 149 13.26 -50.91 22.81
N SER A 150 12.30 -51.37 21.99
CA SER A 150 12.20 -52.78 21.59
C SER A 150 13.45 -53.27 20.85
N GLN A 151 14.01 -52.45 19.95
CA GLN A 151 15.26 -52.74 19.25
C GLN A 151 16.46 -52.84 20.21
N ALA A 152 16.59 -51.91 21.15
CA ALA A 152 17.67 -51.92 22.14
C ALA A 152 17.56 -53.12 23.09
N GLU A 153 16.35 -53.50 23.50
CA GLU A 153 16.10 -54.71 24.28
C GLU A 153 16.45 -55.99 23.49
N GLY A 154 16.11 -56.04 22.20
CA GLY A 154 16.50 -57.11 21.30
C GLY A 154 18.03 -57.22 21.14
N ALA A 155 18.71 -56.09 20.92
CA ALA A 155 20.17 -56.03 20.83
C ALA A 155 20.84 -56.52 22.14
N LYS A 156 20.27 -56.15 23.29
CA LYS A 156 20.75 -56.62 24.60
C LYS A 156 20.61 -58.14 24.76
N ARG A 157 19.49 -58.74 24.29
CA ARG A 157 19.28 -60.20 24.33
C ARG A 157 20.25 -60.95 23.43
N ASN A 158 20.66 -60.35 22.31
CA ASN A 158 21.55 -60.95 21.31
C ASN A 158 23.02 -60.56 21.50
N ALA A 159 23.36 -59.85 22.58
CA ALA A 159 24.72 -59.39 22.84
C ALA A 159 25.65 -60.57 23.14
N LEU A 160 26.78 -60.64 22.43
CA LEU A 160 27.77 -61.72 22.58
C LEU A 160 28.99 -61.27 23.40
N SER A 161 29.13 -59.97 23.63
CA SER A 161 30.22 -59.39 24.43
C SER A 161 29.71 -58.39 25.46
N LEU A 162 30.53 -58.12 26.48
CA LEU A 162 30.26 -57.06 27.47
C LEU A 162 30.18 -55.68 26.81
N GLY A 163 30.92 -55.45 25.71
CA GLY A 163 30.85 -54.22 24.93
C GLY A 163 29.49 -54.03 24.25
N ASP A 164 28.94 -55.11 23.67
CA ASP A 164 27.61 -55.09 23.04
C ASP A 164 26.52 -54.83 24.07
N VAL A 165 26.64 -55.44 25.27
CA VAL A 165 25.70 -55.18 26.38
C VAL A 165 25.76 -53.71 26.82
N ALA A 166 26.96 -53.13 26.93
CA ALA A 166 27.13 -51.73 27.31
C ALA A 166 26.51 -50.78 26.25
N SER A 167 26.76 -51.05 24.97
CA SER A 167 26.19 -50.30 23.85
C SER A 167 24.66 -50.39 23.82
N ALA A 168 24.10 -51.61 24.00
CA ALA A 168 22.66 -51.83 24.04
C ALA A 168 21.99 -51.13 25.24
N ASN A 169 22.63 -51.13 26.41
CA ASN A 169 22.13 -50.39 27.59
C ASN A 169 22.15 -48.87 27.36
N ALA A 170 23.19 -48.33 26.70
CA ALA A 170 23.25 -46.91 26.37
C ALA A 170 22.15 -46.52 25.36
N ALA A 171 21.91 -47.35 24.34
CA ALA A 171 20.82 -47.17 23.40
C ALA A 171 19.44 -47.24 24.10
N LEU A 172 19.27 -48.18 25.02
CA LEU A 172 18.03 -48.32 25.81
C LEU A 172 17.78 -47.10 26.69
N ALA A 173 18.81 -46.59 27.38
CA ALA A 173 18.71 -45.39 28.20
C ALA A 173 18.30 -44.17 27.36
N LYS A 174 18.92 -43.99 26.18
CA LYS A 174 18.56 -42.93 25.24
C LYS A 174 17.13 -43.04 24.73
N ALA A 175 16.69 -44.25 24.37
CA ALA A 175 15.33 -44.49 23.89
C ALA A 175 14.28 -44.25 24.97
N ARG A 176 14.55 -44.63 26.23
CA ARG A 176 13.67 -44.36 27.38
C ARG A 176 13.58 -42.87 27.72
N ALA A 177 14.69 -42.14 27.65
CA ALA A 177 14.68 -40.69 27.82
C ALA A 177 13.82 -40.02 26.74
N ALA A 178 13.98 -40.43 25.48
CA ALA A 178 13.17 -39.91 24.38
C ALA A 178 11.67 -40.23 24.54
N ASP A 179 11.32 -41.43 25.03
CA ASP A 179 9.92 -41.80 25.31
C ASP A 179 9.31 -40.92 26.42
N ALA A 180 10.04 -40.70 27.51
CA ALA A 180 9.62 -39.83 28.61
C ALA A 180 9.45 -38.37 28.16
N ASP A 181 10.38 -37.83 27.37
CA ASP A 181 10.30 -36.47 26.83
C ASP A 181 9.08 -36.30 25.91
N VAL A 182 8.82 -37.28 25.04
CA VAL A 182 7.65 -37.28 24.14
C VAL A 182 6.35 -37.42 24.93
N GLU A 183 6.33 -38.24 25.99
CA GLU A 183 5.15 -38.39 26.84
C GLU A 183 4.81 -37.11 27.60
N ALA A 184 5.83 -36.40 28.11
CA ALA A 184 5.67 -35.08 28.70
C ALA A 184 5.15 -34.04 27.67
N LEU A 185 5.66 -34.09 26.43
CA LEU A 185 5.20 -33.22 25.35
C LEU A 185 3.72 -33.48 25.00
N ILE A 186 3.32 -34.75 24.85
CA ILE A 186 1.92 -35.13 24.59
C ILE A 186 1.03 -34.66 25.73
N SER A 187 1.45 -34.84 26.98
CA SER A 187 0.68 -34.38 28.15
C SER A 187 0.47 -32.87 28.13
N ASN A 188 1.50 -32.08 27.80
CA ASN A 188 1.41 -30.63 27.67
C ASN A 188 0.45 -30.23 26.53
N ILE A 189 0.59 -30.85 25.35
CA ILE A 189 -0.31 -30.60 24.20
C ILE A 189 -1.76 -30.93 24.56
N ASP A 190 -2.01 -32.10 25.15
CA ASP A 190 -3.35 -32.53 25.56
C ASP A 190 -3.94 -31.59 26.62
N SER A 191 -3.13 -31.07 27.55
CA SER A 191 -3.58 -30.09 28.54
C SER A 191 -4.04 -28.78 27.88
N ARG A 192 -3.30 -28.28 26.88
CA ARG A 192 -3.66 -27.08 26.12
C ARG A 192 -4.88 -27.30 25.23
N LEU A 193 -4.98 -28.46 24.59
CA LEU A 193 -6.13 -28.85 23.78
C LEU A 193 -7.42 -28.96 24.61
N ARG A 194 -7.33 -29.29 25.91
CA ARG A 194 -8.50 -29.32 26.81
C ARG A 194 -8.99 -27.94 27.21
N SER A 195 -8.11 -26.95 27.37
CA SER A 195 -8.51 -25.58 27.74
C SER A 195 -8.97 -24.73 26.56
N LEU A 196 -8.61 -25.12 25.33
CA LEU A 196 -8.87 -24.33 24.13
C LEU A 196 -10.35 -24.26 23.69
N PRO A 197 -11.19 -25.31 23.84
CA PRO A 197 -12.61 -25.26 23.51
C PRO A 197 -13.36 -24.15 24.25
N ASP A 198 -13.13 -24.01 25.57
CA ASP A 198 -13.80 -22.99 26.39
C ASP A 198 -13.40 -21.57 25.96
N ALA A 199 -12.11 -21.36 25.65
CA ALA A 199 -11.63 -20.08 25.13
C ALA A 199 -12.25 -19.76 23.76
N LEU A 200 -12.35 -20.77 22.89
CA LEU A 200 -12.91 -20.63 21.55
C LEU A 200 -14.43 -20.40 21.57
N GLU A 201 -15.15 -21.01 22.52
CA GLU A 201 -16.57 -20.74 22.73
C GLU A 201 -16.80 -19.30 23.19
N LYS A 202 -16.00 -18.82 24.16
CA LYS A 202 -16.03 -17.41 24.61
C LYS A 202 -15.73 -16.44 23.47
N ALA A 203 -14.69 -16.69 22.68
CA ALA A 203 -14.33 -15.84 21.54
C ALA A 203 -15.43 -15.83 20.47
N LYS A 204 -16.05 -16.99 20.17
CA LYS A 204 -17.19 -17.07 19.24
C LYS A 204 -18.43 -16.34 19.75
N PHE A 205 -18.68 -16.41 21.06
CA PHE A 205 -19.75 -15.66 21.68
C PHE A 205 -19.50 -14.15 21.58
N GLN A 206 -18.29 -13.70 21.90
CA GLN A 206 -17.90 -12.30 21.76
C GLN A 206 -18.02 -11.82 20.31
N LEU A 207 -17.56 -12.62 19.34
CA LEU A 207 -17.68 -12.30 17.91
C LEU A 207 -19.14 -12.06 17.50
N ARG A 208 -20.09 -12.88 17.99
CA ARG A 208 -21.52 -12.67 17.70
C ARG A 208 -22.07 -11.39 18.32
N ILE A 209 -21.63 -11.03 19.52
CA ILE A 209 -22.02 -9.78 20.17
C ILE A 209 -21.50 -8.58 19.37
N GLU A 210 -20.21 -8.60 19.02
CA GLU A 210 -19.60 -7.49 18.28
C GLU A 210 -20.12 -7.40 16.84
N GLU A 211 -20.47 -8.54 16.22
CA GLU A 211 -21.15 -8.56 14.92
C GLU A 211 -22.53 -7.91 14.99
N ALA A 212 -23.32 -8.22 16.02
CA ALA A 212 -24.60 -7.55 16.24
C ALA A 212 -24.42 -6.05 16.50
N GLY A 213 -23.40 -5.67 17.27
CA GLY A 213 -23.03 -4.27 17.52
C GLY A 213 -22.63 -3.52 16.24
N LEU A 214 -21.84 -4.17 15.37
CA LEU A 214 -21.47 -3.64 14.05
C LEU A 214 -22.69 -3.42 13.17
N TRP A 215 -23.58 -4.41 13.05
CA TRP A 215 -24.80 -4.27 12.26
C TRP A 215 -25.68 -3.15 12.78
N SER A 216 -25.85 -3.03 14.10
CA SER A 216 -26.58 -1.91 14.70
C SER A 216 -25.97 -0.56 14.32
N ALA A 217 -24.65 -0.40 14.47
CA ALA A 217 -23.97 0.84 14.14
C ALA A 217 -24.06 1.16 12.63
N CYS A 218 -24.02 0.15 11.75
CA CYS A 218 -24.26 0.32 10.32
C CYS A 218 -25.68 0.83 10.04
N PHE A 219 -26.69 0.25 10.69
CA PHE A 219 -28.07 0.70 10.53
C PHE A 219 -28.27 2.13 11.05
N ASP A 220 -27.66 2.48 12.18
CA ASP A 220 -27.72 3.83 12.74
C ASP A 220 -27.06 4.86 11.81
N ALA A 221 -25.89 4.53 11.24
CA ALA A 221 -25.22 5.39 10.26
C ALA A 221 -26.06 5.59 8.99
N ILE A 222 -26.66 4.51 8.45
CA ILE A 222 -27.57 4.60 7.30
C ILE A 222 -28.82 5.42 7.66
N ALA A 223 -29.40 5.21 8.85
CA ALA A 223 -30.57 5.95 9.29
C ALA A 223 -30.26 7.45 9.40
N ALA A 224 -29.10 7.82 9.93
CA ALA A 224 -28.64 9.20 9.98
C ALA A 224 -28.46 9.82 8.58
N GLU A 225 -27.80 9.10 7.66
CA GLU A 225 -27.66 9.54 6.27
C GLU A 225 -29.02 9.74 5.59
N VAL A 226 -29.95 8.79 5.76
CA VAL A 226 -31.30 8.89 5.25
C VAL A 226 -32.04 10.09 5.85
N LEU A 227 -31.97 10.31 7.16
CA LEU A 227 -32.62 11.46 7.82
C LEU A 227 -32.10 12.82 7.33
N THR A 228 -30.86 12.88 6.85
CA THR A 228 -30.28 14.09 6.25
C THR A 228 -30.60 14.28 4.76
N HIS A 229 -31.25 13.32 4.11
CA HIS A 229 -31.63 13.42 2.70
C HIS A 229 -32.71 14.49 2.49
N GLU A 230 -32.57 15.36 1.48
CA GLU A 230 -33.41 16.55 1.27
C GLU A 230 -34.93 16.25 1.20
N ALA A 231 -35.30 15.07 0.71
CA ALA A 231 -36.70 14.62 0.62
C ALA A 231 -37.26 14.06 1.94
N MET A 232 -36.42 13.67 2.92
CA MET A 232 -36.89 13.00 4.13
C MET A 232 -37.67 13.90 5.10
N PRO A 233 -37.33 15.18 5.32
CA PRO A 233 -38.18 16.07 6.12
C PRO A 233 -39.62 16.16 5.61
N GLN A 234 -39.80 16.15 4.29
CA GLN A 234 -41.11 16.19 3.64
C GLN A 234 -41.85 14.84 3.76
N LEU A 235 -41.14 13.72 3.67
CA LEU A 235 -41.69 12.38 3.88
C LEU A 235 -42.08 12.16 5.34
N THR A 236 -41.24 12.53 6.29
CA THR A 236 -41.53 12.47 7.73
C THR A 236 -42.74 13.32 8.10
N GLN A 237 -42.88 14.53 7.53
CA GLN A 237 -44.09 15.34 7.72
C GLN A 237 -45.35 14.69 7.12
N LYS A 238 -45.26 14.08 5.93
CA LYS A 238 -46.38 13.36 5.32
C LYS A 238 -46.80 12.14 6.15
N ILE A 239 -45.83 11.39 6.68
CA ILE A 239 -46.06 10.24 7.58
C ILE A 239 -46.71 10.70 8.89
N ALA A 240 -46.18 11.75 9.53
CA ALA A 240 -46.74 12.30 10.76
C ALA A 240 -48.17 12.83 10.57
N ARG A 241 -48.45 13.49 9.43
CA ARG A 241 -49.80 13.95 9.09
C ARG A 241 -50.76 12.79 8.85
N ALA A 242 -50.33 11.76 8.12
CA ALA A 242 -51.12 10.56 7.87
C ALA A 242 -51.44 9.80 9.17
N HIS A 243 -50.47 9.68 10.08
CA HIS A 243 -50.66 9.05 11.40
C HIS A 243 -51.60 9.86 12.30
N ALA A 244 -51.44 11.19 12.35
CA ALA A 244 -52.34 12.07 13.10
C ALA A 244 -53.79 12.04 12.57
N ALA A 245 -53.98 11.88 11.27
CA ALA A 245 -55.31 11.71 10.66
C ALA A 245 -55.94 10.37 11.04
N LEU A 246 -55.16 9.28 11.07
CA LEU A 246 -55.59 7.94 11.50
C LEU A 246 -55.98 7.89 12.98
N LEU A 247 -55.26 8.59 13.85
CA LEU A 247 -55.61 8.69 15.28
C LEU A 247 -56.92 9.49 15.49
N LYS A 248 -57.15 10.54 14.69
CA LYS A 248 -58.38 11.34 14.76
C LYS A 248 -59.63 10.58 14.29
N SER A 249 -59.47 9.61 13.40
CA SER A 249 -60.58 8.75 12.95
C SER A 249 -60.85 7.55 13.87
N GLY A 250 -60.19 7.48 15.03
CA GLY A 250 -60.37 6.40 16.00
C GLY A 250 -59.59 5.12 15.67
N GLY A 251 -58.71 5.16 14.66
CA GLY A 251 -57.84 4.04 14.30
C GLY A 251 -56.62 3.96 15.22
N GLY A 252 -56.60 2.98 16.13
CA GLY A 252 -55.50 2.73 17.08
C GLY A 252 -54.24 2.09 16.47
N ALA A 253 -53.83 2.47 15.26
CA ALA A 253 -52.64 1.91 14.63
C ALA A 253 -51.35 2.54 15.19
N SER A 254 -50.36 1.71 15.55
CA SER A 254 -49.05 2.19 16.03
C SER A 254 -48.27 2.87 14.90
N LEU A 255 -47.37 3.80 15.26
CA LEU A 255 -46.53 4.52 14.29
C LEU A 255 -45.68 3.57 13.44
N GLU A 256 -45.21 2.47 14.04
CA GLU A 256 -44.50 1.37 13.36
C GLU A 256 -45.36 0.71 12.27
N GLN A 257 -46.64 0.46 12.51
CA GLN A 257 -47.56 -0.10 11.50
C GLN A 257 -47.82 0.89 10.36
N CYS A 258 -47.85 2.19 10.68
CA CYS A 258 -48.04 3.25 9.69
C CYS A 258 -46.82 3.37 8.76
N ILE A 259 -45.61 3.27 9.31
CA ILE A 259 -44.35 3.26 8.55
C ILE A 259 -44.21 1.96 7.74
N ALA A 260 -44.52 0.80 8.33
CA ALA A 260 -44.49 -0.49 7.63
C ALA A 260 -45.43 -0.55 6.42
N ARG A 261 -46.63 0.05 6.50
CA ARG A 261 -47.58 0.17 5.37
C ARG A 261 -47.06 1.02 4.21
N ILE A 262 -46.25 2.05 4.51
CA ILE A 262 -45.67 2.94 3.50
C ILE A 262 -44.51 2.24 2.79
N ILE A 263 -43.69 1.51 3.54
CA ILE A 263 -42.59 0.69 2.98
C ILE A 263 -43.15 -0.45 2.12
N THR A 264 -44.21 -1.14 2.58
CA THR A 264 -44.84 -2.24 1.82
C THR A 264 -45.60 -1.77 0.57
N LYS A 265 -46.17 -0.56 0.53
CA LYS A 265 -46.72 0.03 -0.71
C LYS A 265 -45.65 0.31 -1.78
N GLY A 266 -44.36 0.38 -1.42
CA GLY A 266 -43.25 0.49 -2.36
C GLY A 266 -42.77 -0.85 -2.95
N SER A 267 -43.23 -1.97 -2.38
CA SER A 267 -42.96 -3.32 -2.87
C SER A 267 -44.20 -3.83 -3.59
N GLY A 268 -44.23 -3.71 -4.92
CA GLY A 268 -45.36 -4.05 -5.77
C GLY A 268 -46.04 -5.39 -5.42
N ALA A 269 -47.26 -5.29 -4.88
CA ALA A 269 -48.27 -6.34 -4.90
C ALA A 269 -49.67 -5.71 -4.85
N GLY A 270 -50.26 -5.57 -6.03
CA GLY A 270 -51.70 -5.51 -6.33
C GLY A 270 -52.62 -4.70 -5.40
N SER A 271 -52.79 -3.41 -5.68
CA SER A 271 -54.10 -2.76 -5.52
C SER A 271 -54.66 -2.57 -6.92
N SER A 272 -55.87 -3.07 -7.22
CA SER A 272 -56.39 -2.98 -8.59
C SER A 272 -56.57 -1.50 -8.97
N PRO A 273 -56.42 -1.15 -10.27
CA PRO A 273 -56.62 0.21 -10.75
C PRO A 273 -57.99 0.79 -10.34
N GLU A 274 -59.03 -0.04 -10.21
CA GLU A 274 -60.34 0.42 -9.73
C GLU A 274 -60.32 0.90 -8.28
N GLN A 275 -59.58 0.23 -7.39
CA GLN A 275 -59.48 0.66 -5.99
C GLN A 275 -58.74 2.00 -5.84
N VAL A 276 -57.74 2.24 -6.69
CA VAL A 276 -57.02 3.52 -6.72
C VAL A 276 -57.91 4.64 -7.29
N ALA A 277 -58.70 4.36 -8.33
CA ALA A 277 -59.63 5.32 -8.91
C ALA A 277 -60.79 5.67 -7.94
N GLN A 278 -61.28 4.68 -7.19
CA GLN A 278 -62.37 4.88 -6.23
C GLN A 278 -61.92 5.73 -5.02
N LEU A 279 -60.69 5.50 -4.52
CA LEU A 279 -60.07 6.32 -3.48
C LEU A 279 -59.73 7.75 -3.96
N GLN A 280 -59.35 7.93 -5.24
CA GLN A 280 -59.14 9.26 -5.81
C GLN A 280 -60.45 10.04 -5.98
N ALA A 281 -61.55 9.35 -6.30
CA ALA A 281 -62.89 9.96 -6.41
C ALA A 281 -63.47 10.36 -5.04
N GLU A 282 -63.27 9.54 -4.00
CA GLU A 282 -63.66 9.88 -2.63
C GLU A 282 -62.87 11.09 -2.09
N MET A 283 -61.56 11.15 -2.36
CA MET A 283 -60.73 12.30 -1.98
C MET A 283 -61.10 13.59 -2.74
N ALA A 284 -61.51 13.51 -4.01
CA ALA A 284 -61.94 14.67 -4.78
C ALA A 284 -63.26 15.27 -4.25
N MET A 285 -64.16 14.42 -3.75
CA MET A 285 -65.41 14.88 -3.10
C MET A 285 -65.18 15.52 -1.73
N GLU A 286 -64.20 15.05 -0.94
CA GLU A 286 -63.91 15.61 0.39
C GLU A 286 -63.11 16.92 0.36
N ILE A 287 -62.38 17.22 -0.71
CA ILE A 287 -61.56 18.44 -0.83
C ILE A 287 -62.37 19.63 -1.39
N GLY A 288 -63.61 19.42 -1.86
CA GLY A 288 -64.51 20.50 -2.23
C GLY A 288 -64.02 21.33 -3.43
N VAL A 289 -63.66 20.66 -4.53
CA VAL A 289 -63.51 21.33 -5.84
C VAL A 289 -64.61 20.80 -6.76
N ALA A 290 -65.60 21.65 -7.04
CA ALA A 290 -66.44 21.55 -8.23
C ALA A 290 -65.65 22.02 -9.45
#